data_AF-A0A0D2UN46-F1
#
_entry.id   AF-A0A0D2UN46-F1
#
_cell.length_a   1.000
_cell.length_b   1.000
_cell.length_c   1.000
_cell.angle_alpha   90.00
_cell.angle_beta   90.00
_cell.angle_gamma   90.00
#
_symmetry.space_group_name_H-M   'P 1'
#
loop_
_entity.id
_entity.type
_entity.pdbx_description
1 polymer ?
#
loop_
_entity_poly.entity_id
_entity_poly.type
_entity_poly.pdbx_seq_one_letter_code
_entity_poly.pdbx_strand_id
1 'polypeptide(L)'
;MLTRVAFVLGALLLFNAAYSTVQYRNFLKMAEKDQSGLPIDIVLQTLAAMVLATWAIVEYTAPFKNIHGSNERVRYDAVDNRPIFYSFQHRGALLFKKQ
;
A
#
# COMPACT_ATOMS: atom_id res chain seq x y z
N MET A 1 -7.89 5.83 -2.21
CA MET A 1 -7.90 6.00 -3.68
C MET A 1 -6.79 6.95 -4.13
N LEU A 2 -6.69 8.13 -3.52
CA LEU A 2 -5.64 9.12 -3.80
C LEU A 2 -4.20 8.57 -3.67
N THR A 3 -3.88 7.86 -2.59
CA THR A 3 -2.54 7.27 -2.35
C THR A 3 -2.12 6.27 -3.41
N ARG A 4 -3.07 5.46 -3.90
CA ARG A 4 -2.81 4.52 -5.01
C ARG A 4 -2.50 5.27 -6.31
N VAL A 5 -3.24 6.33 -6.61
CA VAL A 5 -2.98 7.17 -7.79
C VAL A 5 -1.62 7.86 -7.67
N ALA A 6 -1.29 8.40 -6.50
CA ALA A 6 0.03 8.99 -6.24
C ALA A 6 1.16 7.96 -6.44
N PHE A 7 0.99 6.73 -5.95
CA PHE A 7 1.96 5.66 -6.18
C PHE A 7 2.15 5.34 -7.67
N VAL A 8 1.05 5.19 -8.42
CA VAL A 8 1.13 4.95 -9.88
C VAL A 8 1.83 6.11 -10.60
N LEU A 9 1.52 7.36 -10.23
CA LEU A 9 2.20 8.53 -10.80
C LEU A 9 3.69 8.54 -10.47
N GLY A 10 4.07 8.24 -9.23
CA GLY A 10 5.47 8.12 -8.81
C GLY A 10 6.22 7.06 -9.61
N ALA A 11 5.61 5.89 -9.82
CA ALA A 11 6.17 4.82 -10.64
C ALA A 11 6.34 5.22 -12.12
N LEU A 12 5.35 5.92 -12.70
CA LEU A 12 5.43 6.44 -14.07
C LEU A 12 6.51 7.51 -14.22
N LEU A 13 6.64 8.42 -13.25
CA LEU A 13 7.69 9.44 -13.25
C LEU A 13 9.08 8.82 -13.15
N LEU A 14 9.22 7.77 -12.33
CA LEU A 14 10.47 7.02 -12.19
C LEU A 14 10.82 6.28 -13.48
N PHE A 15 9.83 5.65 -14.12
CA PHE A 15 10.00 5.01 -15.43
C PHE A 15 10.43 6.01 -16.50
N ASN A 16 9.80 7.20 -16.53
CA ASN A 16 10.17 8.27 -17.45
C ASN A 16 11.62 8.72 -17.22
N ALA A 17 12.03 8.90 -15.97
CA ALA A 17 13.39 9.30 -15.64
C ALA A 17 14.44 8.22 -16.01
N ALA A 18 14.08 6.94 -15.87
CA ALA A 18 14.90 5.82 -16.36
C ALA A 18 15.02 5.83 -17.88
N TYR A 19 13.91 6.07 -18.60
CA TYR A 19 13.91 6.21 -20.06
C TYR A 19 14.83 7.37 -20.51
N SER A 20 14.69 8.55 -19.90
CA SER A 20 15.56 9.70 -20.18
C SER A 20 17.04 9.40 -19.91
N THR A 21 17.35 8.66 -18.83
CA THR A 21 18.72 8.24 -18.51
C THR A 21 19.31 7.34 -19.59
N VAL A 22 18.56 6.34 -20.04
CA VAL A 22 18.99 5.42 -21.10
C VAL A 22 19.19 6.16 -22.41
N GLN A 23 18.26 7.05 -22.77
CA GLN A 23 18.36 7.87 -23.98
C GLN A 23 19.60 8.78 -23.94
N TYR A 24 19.85 9.47 -22.83
CA TYR A 24 21.02 10.32 -22.65
C TYR A 24 22.33 9.53 -22.77
N ARG A 25 22.41 8.35 -22.16
CA ARG A 25 23.59 7.49 -22.27
C ARG A 25 23.80 6.96 -23.69
N ASN A 26 22.74 6.63 -24.41
CA ASN A 26 22.83 6.20 -25.81
C ASN A 26 23.31 7.36 -26.69
N PHE A 27 22.82 8.57 -26.46
CA PHE A 27 23.29 9.77 -27.16
C PHE A 27 24.79 10.02 -26.93
N LEU A 28 25.27 9.95 -25.69
CA LEU A 28 26.70 10.12 -25.38
C LEU A 28 27.56 9.07 -26.09
N LYS A 29 27.11 7.80 -26.11
CA LYS A 29 27.79 6.71 -26.82
C LYS A 29 27.88 6.97 -28.33
N MET A 30 26.79 7.41 -28.94
CA MET A 30 26.74 7.69 -30.39
C MET A 30 27.57 8.92 -30.76
N ALA A 31 27.66 9.91 -29.87
CA ALA A 31 28.41 11.14 -30.08
C ALA A 31 29.92 11.01 -29.75
N GLU A 32 30.39 9.80 -29.39
CA GLU A 32 31.77 9.53 -28.94
C GLU A 32 32.25 10.48 -27.84
N LYS A 33 31.32 11.02 -27.04
CA LYS A 33 31.65 11.90 -25.91
C LYS A 33 32.00 11.05 -24.70
N ASP A 34 32.91 11.56 -23.88
CA ASP A 34 33.21 10.95 -22.58
C ASP A 34 31.92 10.74 -21.78
N GLN A 35 31.88 9.63 -21.03
CA GLN A 35 30.79 9.34 -20.10
C GLN A 35 30.83 10.32 -18.92
N SER A 36 30.44 11.55 -19.20
CA SER A 36 30.16 12.59 -18.24
C SER A 36 28.99 12.18 -17.34
N GLY A 37 28.88 12.82 -16.18
CA GLY A 37 27.79 12.60 -15.24
C GLY A 37 26.41 12.84 -15.87
N LEU A 38 25.36 12.32 -15.24
CA LEU A 38 23.99 12.60 -15.68
C LEU A 38 23.67 14.10 -15.49
N PRO A 39 22.84 14.67 -16.37
CA PRO A 39 22.39 16.03 -16.20
C PRO A 39 21.47 16.14 -14.98
N ILE A 40 21.52 17.30 -14.32
CA ILE A 40 20.96 17.50 -12.98
C ILE A 40 19.43 17.41 -12.95
N ASP A 41 18.78 17.68 -14.07
CA ASP A 41 17.34 17.54 -14.28
C ASP A 41 16.87 16.09 -14.10
N ILE A 42 17.57 15.12 -14.72
CA ILE A 42 17.26 13.69 -14.59
C ILE A 42 17.48 13.24 -13.15
N VAL A 43 18.53 13.74 -12.48
CA VAL A 43 18.81 13.44 -11.07
C VAL A 43 17.70 13.98 -10.16
N LEU A 44 17.25 15.22 -10.38
CA LEU A 44 16.15 15.81 -9.61
C LEU A 44 14.82 15.08 -9.86
N GLN A 45 14.53 14.71 -11.11
CA GLN A 45 13.31 13.98 -11.46
C GLN A 45 13.29 12.57 -10.83
N THR A 46 14.41 11.84 -10.85
CA THR A 46 14.53 10.52 -10.20
C THR A 46 14.34 10.62 -8.69
N LEU A 47 14.98 11.61 -8.04
CA LEU A 47 14.81 11.85 -6.60
C LEU A 47 13.37 12.22 -6.25
N ALA A 48 12.75 13.13 -7.00
CA ALA A 48 11.36 13.53 -6.78
C ALA A 48 10.40 12.34 -6.94
N ALA A 49 10.59 11.52 -7.98
CA ALA A 49 9.78 10.32 -8.21
C ALA A 49 9.94 9.30 -7.07
N MET A 50 11.16 9.10 -6.56
CA MET A 50 11.44 8.21 -5.43
C MET A 50 10.77 8.69 -4.14
N VAL A 51 10.88 9.98 -3.81
CA VAL A 51 10.23 10.57 -2.62
C VAL A 51 8.72 10.44 -2.72
N LEU A 52 8.14 10.70 -3.89
CA LEU A 52 6.69 10.59 -4.10
C LEU A 52 6.21 9.15 -3.94
N ALA A 53 6.90 8.18 -4.55
CA ALA A 53 6.54 6.76 -4.46
C ALA A 53 6.63 6.22 -3.01
N THR A 54 7.70 6.57 -2.30
CA THR A 54 7.90 6.17 -0.89
C THR A 54 6.84 6.78 0.02
N TRP A 55 6.57 8.09 -0.12
CA TRP A 55 5.52 8.77 0.63
C TRP A 55 4.14 8.14 0.39
N ALA A 56 3.81 7.82 -0.87
CA ALA A 56 2.55 7.21 -1.23
C ALA A 56 2.35 5.81 -0.59
N ILE A 57 3.41 5.01 -0.46
CA ILE A 57 3.35 3.69 0.19
C ILE A 57 3.16 3.83 1.70
N VAL A 58 3.87 4.76 2.34
CA VAL A 58 3.77 4.99 3.79
C VAL A 58 2.33 5.37 4.14
N GLU A 59 1.72 6.29 3.39
CA GLU A 59 0.33 6.72 3.60
C GLU A 59 -0.70 5.64 3.18
N TYR A 60 -0.34 4.73 2.27
CA TYR A 60 -1.20 3.62 1.89
C TYR A 60 -1.34 2.55 2.98
N THR A 61 -0.33 2.43 3.85
CA THR A 61 -0.26 1.37 4.85
C THR A 61 -1.34 1.58 5.92
N ALA A 62 -1.95 0.48 6.37
CA ALA A 62 -2.94 0.52 7.45
C ALA A 62 -2.33 1.09 8.73
N PRO A 63 -3.13 1.83 9.53
CA PRO A 63 -2.64 2.33 10.81
C PRO A 63 -2.22 1.18 11.72
N PHE A 64 -1.20 1.42 12.53
CA PHE A 64 -0.74 0.45 13.51
C PHE A 64 -1.88 0.08 14.48
N LYS A 65 -2.10 -1.23 14.69
CA LYS A 65 -3.03 -1.72 15.70
C LYS A 65 -2.42 -1.56 17.10
N ASN A 66 -3.22 -1.14 18.07
CA ASN A 66 -2.81 -1.04 19.46
C ASN A 66 -2.37 -2.41 20.00
N ILE A 67 -1.26 -2.43 20.73
CA ILE A 67 -0.72 -3.64 21.37
C ILE A 67 -1.54 -4.01 22.62
N HIS A 68 -2.13 -3.02 23.29
CA HIS A 68 -3.02 -3.24 24.42
C HIS A 68 -4.41 -3.68 23.96
N GLY A 69 -4.80 -4.91 24.31
CA GLY A 69 -6.11 -5.50 23.99
C GLY A 69 -7.30 -4.90 24.73
N SER A 70 -7.08 -4.04 25.73
CA SER A 70 -8.15 -3.37 26.50
C SER A 70 -8.98 -2.39 25.68
N ASN A 71 -8.46 -1.94 24.54
CA ASN A 71 -9.08 -0.90 23.71
C ASN A 71 -10.07 -1.48 22.68
N GLU A 72 -10.07 -2.79 22.48
CA GLU A 72 -10.99 -3.46 21.57
C GLU A 72 -12.31 -3.72 22.30
N ARG A 73 -13.34 -2.91 21.99
CA ARG A 73 -14.67 -3.06 22.60
C ARG A 73 -15.35 -4.30 22.04
N VAL A 74 -15.17 -5.44 22.71
CA VAL A 74 -15.95 -6.65 22.45
C VAL A 74 -17.30 -6.52 23.15
N ARG A 75 -18.40 -6.78 22.43
CA ARG A 75 -19.75 -6.83 23.03
C ARG A 75 -19.83 -7.97 24.03
N TYR A 76 -20.50 -7.73 25.15
CA TYR A 76 -20.71 -8.75 26.19
C TYR A 76 -21.33 -10.03 25.61
N ASP A 77 -22.35 -9.90 24.75
CA ASP A 77 -23.00 -11.05 24.08
C ASP A 77 -22.02 -11.93 23.28
N ALA A 78 -20.96 -11.34 22.72
CA ALA A 78 -19.94 -12.09 21.98
C ALA A 78 -18.97 -12.83 22.91
N VAL A 79 -18.76 -12.34 24.13
CA VAL A 79 -17.95 -12.98 25.17
C VAL A 79 -18.75 -14.06 25.91
N ASP A 80 -20.03 -13.81 26.15
CA ASP A 80 -20.94 -14.72 26.87
C ASP A 80 -21.29 -15.96 26.04
N ASN A 81 -21.31 -15.80 24.72
CA ASN A 81 -21.48 -16.87 23.77
C ASN A 81 -20.30 -17.87 23.83
N ARG A 82 -20.51 -19.05 24.43
CA ARG A 82 -19.50 -20.12 24.50
C ARG A 82 -19.83 -21.27 23.53
N PRO A 83 -19.20 -21.35 22.35
CA PRO A 83 -19.57 -22.32 21.31
C PRO A 83 -19.45 -23.78 21.74
N ILE A 84 -18.49 -24.07 22.61
CA ILE A 84 -18.26 -25.41 23.16
C ILE A 84 -19.33 -25.86 24.16
N PHE A 85 -20.21 -24.97 24.62
CA PHE A 85 -21.28 -25.25 25.60
C PHE A 85 -22.68 -25.02 25.03
N TYR A 86 -22.84 -25.12 23.71
CA TYR A 86 -24.17 -24.96 23.11
C TYR A 86 -25.12 -26.10 23.45
N SER A 87 -26.28 -25.74 23.99
CA SER A 87 -27.45 -26.60 24.08
C SER A 87 -28.44 -26.25 22.97
N PHE A 88 -28.81 -27.23 22.15
CA PHE A 88 -29.81 -27.04 21.07
C PHE A 88 -31.27 -27.15 21.56
N GLN A 89 -31.49 -27.40 22.86
CA GLN A 89 -32.80 -27.40 23.49
C GLN A 89 -33.23 -25.98 23.87
N HIS A 90 -33.60 -25.17 22.88
CA HIS A 90 -34.08 -23.80 23.09
C HIS A 90 -35.36 -23.50 22.30
N ARG A 91 -36.09 -22.46 22.69
CA ARG A 91 -37.37 -22.05 22.05
C ARG A 91 -37.27 -21.79 20.55
N GLY A 92 -36.09 -21.40 20.06
CA GLY A 92 -35.83 -21.23 18.63
C GLY A 92 -36.08 -22.48 17.78
N ALA A 93 -36.01 -23.68 18.36
CA ALA A 93 -36.26 -24.93 17.64
C ALA A 93 -37.73 -25.09 17.19
N LEU A 94 -38.67 -24.48 17.92
CA LEU A 94 -40.10 -24.49 17.57
C LEU A 94 -40.48 -23.27 16.71
N LEU A 95 -39.80 -22.14 16.91
CA LEU A 95 -40.11 -20.88 16.24
C LEU A 95 -39.52 -20.77 14.83
N PHE A 96 -38.35 -21.36 14.58
CA PHE A 96 -37.60 -21.22 13.32
C PHE A 96 -37.43 -22.54 12.57
N LYS A 97 -38.30 -23.53 12.84
CA LYS A 97 -38.31 -24.79 12.09
C LYS A 97 -38.66 -24.47 10.63
N LYS A 98 -37.70 -24.65 9.73
CA LYS A 98 -37.93 -24.52 8.28
C LYS A 98 -38.93 -25.60 7.86
N GLN A 99 -40.03 -25.19 7.20
CA GLN A 99 -40.97 -26.11 6.56
C GLN A 99 -40.30 -26.87 5.42
#